data_AF-A0A662V3S7-F1
#
_entry.id   AF-A0A662V3S7-F1
#
_cell.length_a   1.000
_cell.length_b   1.000
_cell.length_c   1.000
_cell.angle_alpha   90.00
_cell.angle_beta   90.00
_cell.angle_gamma   90.00
#
_symmetry.space_group_name_H-M   'P 1'
#
loop_
_entity.id
_entity.type
_entity.pdbx_description
1 polymer ?
#
loop_
_entity_poly.entity_id
_entity_poly.type
_entity_poly.pdbx_seq_one_letter_code
_entity_poly.pdbx_strand_id
1 'polypeptide(L)'
;IKHTVPVVAHPDITKPNIYIGDGQVKLLVGLPFDISEVGKYGGQLLLTKSVLEVVPGIYFLGEIPRVTDFEGVPKGFYTLDGGELVRDELRDDTALAVKVRDLGLIVISGCSHSGIVNIVKYATEVLKEQPYAVIGGLHLISANEERIRKTVNGLKGLGVREVYVGHCTGLRAEYGFLRVYGDKFRKIHSGFRIKFYVKGS
;
A
#
# COMPACT_ATOMS: atom_id res chain seq x y z
N ILE A 1 19.18 -17.44 23.44
CA ILE A 1 17.73 -17.25 23.25
C ILE A 1 17.53 -17.03 21.75
N LYS A 2 16.83 -17.93 21.03
CA LYS A 2 16.40 -17.61 19.65
C LYS A 2 15.37 -16.50 19.79
N HIS A 3 15.74 -15.28 19.38
CA HIS A 3 14.83 -14.14 19.47
C HIS A 3 13.71 -14.35 18.47
N THR A 4 12.49 -14.54 18.97
CA THR A 4 11.29 -14.57 18.14
C THR A 4 11.13 -13.20 17.47
N VAL A 5 10.92 -13.17 16.16
CA VAL A 5 10.72 -11.94 15.39
C VAL A 5 9.22 -11.75 15.14
N PRO A 6 8.58 -10.70 15.67
CA PRO A 6 7.18 -10.42 15.36
C PRO A 6 6.99 -10.12 13.87
N VAL A 7 5.99 -10.74 13.25
CA VAL A 7 5.58 -10.51 11.86
C VAL A 7 4.13 -10.05 11.87
N VAL A 8 3.91 -8.77 11.58
CA VAL A 8 2.57 -8.16 11.57
C VAL A 8 2.00 -8.25 10.17
N ALA A 9 0.75 -8.72 10.05
CA ALA A 9 0.05 -8.78 8.77
C ALA A 9 -1.47 -8.76 8.94
N HIS A 10 -2.19 -8.62 7.82
CA HIS A 10 -3.63 -8.76 7.80
C HIS A 10 -4.04 -10.24 7.88
N PRO A 11 -5.13 -10.64 8.57
CA PRO A 11 -5.56 -12.05 8.65
C PRO A 11 -5.84 -12.69 7.29
N ASP A 12 -6.38 -11.92 6.33
CA ASP A 12 -6.74 -12.43 5.01
C ASP A 12 -5.54 -12.78 4.11
N ILE A 13 -4.28 -12.60 4.54
CA ILE A 13 -3.11 -12.99 3.72
C ILE A 13 -3.06 -14.50 3.45
N THR A 14 -3.76 -15.32 4.24
CA THR A 14 -3.77 -16.78 4.15
C THR A 14 -4.92 -17.33 3.31
N LYS A 15 -5.85 -16.47 2.87
CA LYS A 15 -6.97 -16.92 2.04
C LYS A 15 -6.47 -17.38 0.67
N PRO A 16 -7.18 -18.30 -0.01
CA PRO A 16 -6.86 -18.62 -1.40
C PRO A 16 -7.12 -17.40 -2.30
N ASN A 17 -6.09 -16.89 -2.98
CA ASN A 17 -6.27 -15.86 -4.01
C ASN A 17 -6.23 -16.49 -5.41
N ILE A 18 -7.22 -16.18 -6.23
CA ILE A 18 -7.37 -16.68 -7.60
C ILE A 18 -7.49 -15.48 -8.53
N TYR A 19 -6.76 -15.50 -9.64
CA TYR A 19 -6.93 -14.52 -10.70
C TYR A 19 -7.58 -15.16 -11.93
N ILE A 20 -8.67 -14.57 -12.40
CA ILE A 20 -9.41 -14.94 -13.61
C ILE A 20 -9.59 -13.66 -14.45
N GLY A 21 -8.84 -13.57 -15.54
CA GLY A 21 -8.82 -12.38 -16.40
C GLY A 21 -7.89 -12.55 -17.58
N ASP A 22 -8.11 -11.77 -18.64
CA ASP A 22 -7.25 -11.74 -19.83
C ASP A 22 -7.01 -13.12 -20.48
N GLY A 23 -8.03 -13.99 -20.44
CA GLY A 23 -7.96 -15.36 -20.96
C GLY A 23 -7.10 -16.31 -20.13
N GLN A 24 -6.70 -15.91 -18.92
CA GLN A 24 -5.87 -16.69 -18.00
C GLN A 24 -6.61 -17.00 -16.70
N VAL A 25 -6.35 -18.19 -16.17
CA VAL A 25 -6.71 -18.58 -14.81
C VAL A 25 -5.42 -18.90 -14.06
N LYS A 26 -5.19 -18.21 -12.94
CA LYS A 26 -4.05 -18.43 -12.06
C LYS A 26 -4.57 -18.72 -10.66
N LEU A 27 -4.24 -19.90 -10.16
CA LEU A 27 -4.59 -20.33 -8.80
C LEU A 27 -3.44 -19.94 -7.86
N LEU A 28 -3.78 -19.63 -6.61
CA LEU A 28 -2.81 -19.35 -5.54
C LEU A 28 -1.86 -18.19 -5.87
N VAL A 29 -2.41 -17.06 -6.32
CA VAL A 29 -1.63 -15.83 -6.63
C VAL A 29 -1.26 -14.99 -5.39
N GLY A 30 -1.56 -15.51 -4.19
CA GLY A 30 -1.29 -14.88 -2.90
C GLY A 30 0.10 -15.24 -2.37
N LEU A 31 0.17 -15.67 -1.11
CA LEU A 31 1.42 -16.10 -0.47
C LEU A 31 2.06 -17.26 -1.26
N PRO A 32 3.36 -17.16 -1.63
CA PRO A 32 4.04 -18.21 -2.39
C PRO A 32 4.58 -19.34 -1.51
N PHE A 33 4.21 -19.36 -0.22
CA PHE A 33 4.71 -20.28 0.80
C PHE A 33 3.60 -20.58 1.82
N ASP A 34 3.77 -21.66 2.58
CA ASP A 34 2.84 -22.01 3.66
C ASP A 34 3.08 -21.09 4.86
N ILE A 35 2.04 -20.42 5.36
CA ILE A 35 2.14 -19.47 6.46
C ILE A 35 2.78 -20.07 7.74
N SER A 36 2.70 -21.39 7.94
CA SER A 36 3.37 -22.10 9.03
C SER A 36 4.91 -22.01 8.96
N GLU A 37 5.49 -21.76 7.78
CA GLU A 37 6.93 -21.57 7.61
C GLU A 37 7.47 -20.35 8.37
N VAL A 38 6.64 -19.32 8.59
CA VAL A 38 7.03 -18.16 9.40
C VAL A 38 7.49 -18.61 10.79
N GLY A 39 6.74 -19.51 11.43
CA GLY A 39 7.09 -20.10 12.73
C GLY A 39 8.37 -20.93 12.69
N LYS A 40 8.58 -21.70 11.61
CA LYS A 40 9.78 -22.54 11.42
C LYS A 40 11.07 -21.71 11.42
N TYR A 41 11.02 -20.48 10.91
CA TYR A 41 12.15 -19.56 10.86
C TYR A 41 12.22 -18.58 12.05
N GLY A 42 11.44 -18.82 13.11
CA GLY A 42 11.46 -18.01 14.34
C GLY A 42 10.60 -16.75 14.28
N GLY A 43 9.73 -16.61 13.28
CA GLY A 43 8.73 -15.56 13.21
C GLY A 43 7.50 -15.88 14.06
N GLN A 44 6.90 -14.85 14.67
CA GLN A 44 5.60 -14.97 15.35
C GLN A 44 4.60 -14.05 14.68
N LEU A 45 3.53 -14.65 14.13
CA LEU A 45 2.49 -13.92 13.44
C LEU A 45 1.61 -13.15 14.41
N LEU A 46 1.47 -11.85 14.15
CA LEU A 46 0.54 -10.95 14.81
C LEU A 46 -0.44 -10.46 13.75
N LEU A 47 -1.59 -11.13 13.65
CA LEU A 47 -2.59 -10.84 12.63
C LEU A 47 -3.59 -9.80 13.16
N THR A 48 -3.75 -8.69 12.45
CA THR A 48 -4.68 -7.63 12.83
C THR A 48 -5.29 -6.94 11.62
N LYS A 49 -6.56 -6.55 11.73
CA LYS A 49 -7.25 -5.70 10.75
C LYS A 49 -7.12 -4.22 11.08
N SER A 50 -6.64 -3.89 12.27
CA SER A 50 -6.58 -2.53 12.81
C SER A 50 -5.16 -1.99 12.76
N VAL A 51 -5.06 -0.66 12.83
CA VAL A 51 -3.78 0.03 12.98
C VAL A 51 -3.03 -0.49 14.20
N LEU A 52 -1.74 -0.74 14.02
CA LEU A 52 -0.84 -1.16 15.08
C LEU A 52 0.48 -0.38 14.96
N GLU A 53 0.89 0.28 16.05
CA GLU A 53 2.24 0.82 16.16
C GLU A 53 3.21 -0.34 16.37
N VAL A 54 4.03 -0.63 15.35
CA VAL A 54 4.92 -1.80 15.37
C VAL A 54 6.25 -1.49 16.04
N VAL A 55 6.71 -0.24 15.92
CA VAL A 55 7.80 0.38 16.69
C VAL A 55 7.49 1.88 16.81
N PRO A 56 8.10 2.61 17.77
CA PRO A 56 7.80 4.03 17.97
C PRO A 56 7.84 4.85 16.67
N GLY A 57 6.70 5.42 16.29
CA GLY A 57 6.53 6.24 15.10
C GLY A 57 6.32 5.46 13.78
N ILE A 58 6.28 4.13 13.78
CA ILE A 58 6.00 3.32 12.59
C ILE A 58 4.74 2.47 12.82
N TYR A 59 3.80 2.59 11.91
CA TYR A 59 2.47 2.01 12.02
C TYR A 59 2.20 1.08 10.85
N PHE A 60 1.72 -0.11 11.16
CA PHE A 60 0.97 -0.96 10.23
C PHE A 60 -0.47 -0.44 10.17
N LEU A 61 -1.02 -0.21 8.97
CA LEU A 61 -2.34 0.39 8.85
C LEU A 61 -3.50 -0.62 8.94
N GLY A 62 -3.28 -1.91 8.69
CA GLY A 62 -4.38 -2.89 8.65
C GLY A 62 -5.26 -2.73 7.43
N GLU A 63 -6.56 -3.02 7.57
CA GLU A 63 -7.54 -2.96 6.48
C GLU A 63 -7.84 -1.50 6.10
N ILE A 64 -7.74 -1.18 4.81
CA ILE A 64 -7.89 0.20 4.30
C ILE A 64 -9.32 0.41 3.78
N PRO A 65 -10.10 1.35 4.36
CA PRO A 65 -11.41 1.71 3.83
C PRO A 65 -11.32 2.35 2.45
N ARG A 66 -12.18 1.94 1.51
CA ARG A 66 -12.29 2.55 0.17
C ARG A 66 -13.39 3.59 0.16
N VAL A 67 -13.01 4.87 0.19
CA VAL A 67 -13.94 6.01 0.38
C VAL A 67 -14.04 6.92 -0.85
N THR A 68 -13.22 6.70 -1.86
CA THR A 68 -13.28 7.43 -3.14
C THR A 68 -14.18 6.73 -4.16
N ASP A 69 -14.77 7.49 -5.07
CA ASP A 69 -15.51 6.99 -6.23
C ASP A 69 -14.61 6.42 -7.35
N PHE A 70 -13.32 6.76 -7.35
CA PHE A 70 -12.40 6.42 -8.43
C PHE A 70 -11.38 5.35 -8.08
N GLU A 71 -11.10 5.06 -6.81
CA GLU A 71 -10.26 3.91 -6.40
C GLU A 71 -11.13 2.73 -5.95
N GLY A 72 -11.52 1.88 -6.91
CA GLY A 72 -12.27 0.66 -6.65
C GLY A 72 -11.38 -0.59 -6.53
N VAL A 73 -11.99 -1.72 -6.21
CA VAL A 73 -11.31 -3.02 -6.16
C VAL A 73 -10.85 -3.44 -7.56
N PRO A 74 -9.57 -3.85 -7.74
CA PRO A 74 -9.09 -4.50 -8.95
C PRO A 74 -10.03 -5.60 -9.47
N LYS A 75 -10.10 -5.75 -10.80
CA LYS A 75 -10.93 -6.77 -11.43
C LYS A 75 -10.16 -8.08 -11.57
N GLY A 76 -10.90 -9.18 -11.66
CA GLY A 76 -10.34 -10.51 -11.93
C GLY A 76 -9.80 -11.24 -10.70
N PHE A 77 -9.87 -10.66 -9.50
CA PHE A 77 -9.47 -11.35 -8.26
C PHE A 77 -10.68 -11.99 -7.58
N TYR A 78 -10.50 -13.25 -7.18
CA TYR A 78 -11.49 -14.10 -6.55
C TYR A 78 -10.86 -14.84 -5.37
N THR A 79 -11.69 -15.22 -4.40
CA THR A 79 -11.33 -16.05 -3.24
C THR A 79 -12.40 -17.11 -3.02
N LEU A 80 -12.13 -18.08 -2.16
CA LEU A 80 -13.12 -19.03 -1.68
C LEU A 80 -13.62 -18.61 -0.29
N ASP A 81 -14.93 -18.44 -0.15
CA ASP A 81 -15.60 -18.17 1.13
C ASP A 81 -16.69 -19.23 1.35
N GLY A 82 -16.58 -20.02 2.42
CA GLY A 82 -17.48 -21.16 2.65
C GLY A 82 -17.46 -22.23 1.55
N GLY A 83 -16.42 -22.27 0.71
CA GLY A 83 -16.33 -23.14 -0.47
C GLY A 83 -16.87 -22.52 -1.76
N GLU A 84 -17.49 -21.34 -1.69
CA GLU A 84 -18.03 -20.62 -2.84
C GLU A 84 -16.99 -19.68 -3.44
N LEU A 85 -16.95 -19.63 -4.78
CA LEU A 85 -16.09 -18.68 -5.49
C LEU A 85 -16.73 -17.30 -5.47
N VAL A 86 -16.14 -16.40 -4.68
CA VAL A 86 -16.60 -15.02 -4.53
C VAL A 86 -15.54 -14.05 -5.02
N ARG A 87 -15.95 -12.82 -5.35
CA ARG A 87 -15.02 -11.76 -5.71
C ARG A 87 -14.13 -11.41 -4.51
N ASP A 88 -12.83 -11.28 -4.75
CA ASP A 88 -11.89 -10.88 -3.70
C ASP A 88 -11.85 -9.36 -3.58
N GLU A 89 -12.21 -8.87 -2.41
CA GLU A 89 -12.17 -7.44 -2.06
C GLU A 89 -10.75 -6.97 -1.68
N LEU A 90 -9.74 -7.85 -1.69
CA LEU A 90 -8.34 -7.56 -1.40
C LEU A 90 -8.17 -6.74 -0.10
N ARG A 91 -8.85 -7.18 0.96
CA ARG A 91 -8.83 -6.52 2.30
C ARG A 91 -7.46 -6.58 2.98
N ASP A 92 -6.62 -7.50 2.54
CA ASP A 92 -5.23 -7.67 2.95
C ASP A 92 -4.27 -6.63 2.36
N ASP A 93 -4.68 -5.83 1.36
CA ASP A 93 -3.86 -4.73 0.86
C ASP A 93 -3.81 -3.58 1.87
N THR A 94 -2.60 -3.37 2.40
CA THR A 94 -2.29 -2.47 3.50
C THR A 94 -1.03 -1.65 3.18
N ALA A 95 -0.64 -0.77 4.10
CA ALA A 95 0.55 0.07 3.99
C ALA A 95 1.18 0.32 5.36
N LEU A 96 2.40 0.86 5.33
CA LEU A 96 3.06 1.41 6.50
C LEU A 96 2.93 2.93 6.50
N ALA A 97 2.83 3.52 7.70
CA ALA A 97 2.94 4.95 7.89
C ALA A 97 4.05 5.24 8.91
N VAL A 98 4.96 6.15 8.56
CA VAL A 98 6.03 6.62 9.45
C VAL A 98 5.72 8.04 9.85
N LYS A 99 5.46 8.26 11.14
CA LYS A 99 5.21 9.57 11.72
C LYS A 99 6.54 10.21 12.11
N VAL A 100 6.95 11.21 11.33
CA VAL A 100 8.19 11.95 11.58
C VAL A 100 7.85 13.30 12.19
N ARG A 101 8.37 13.52 13.40
CA ARG A 101 8.18 14.78 14.15
C ARG A 101 8.59 15.97 13.29
N ASP A 102 7.77 17.03 13.31
CA ASP A 102 7.98 18.29 12.59
C ASP A 102 8.05 18.16 11.05
N LEU A 103 7.72 16.99 10.50
CA LEU A 103 7.69 16.73 9.05
C LEU A 103 6.31 16.25 8.57
N GLY A 104 5.70 15.28 9.27
CA GLY A 104 4.42 14.66 8.92
C GLY A 104 4.52 13.16 8.66
N LEU A 105 3.51 12.58 8.00
CA LEU A 105 3.45 11.16 7.65
C LEU A 105 4.18 10.87 6.35
N ILE A 106 5.07 9.88 6.38
CA ILE A 106 5.57 9.21 5.19
C ILE A 106 4.81 7.89 5.04
N VAL A 107 4.00 7.79 3.99
CA VAL A 107 3.20 6.59 3.68
C VAL A 107 3.98 5.71 2.71
N ILE A 108 4.19 4.46 3.07
CA ILE A 108 4.93 3.46 2.29
C ILE A 108 3.98 2.33 1.90
N SER A 109 3.80 2.13 0.61
CA SER A 109 2.88 1.15 0.05
C SER A 109 3.61 0.12 -0.81
N GLY A 110 3.06 -1.10 -0.88
CA GLY A 110 3.49 -2.11 -1.85
C GLY A 110 2.99 -1.77 -3.26
N CYS A 111 1.78 -2.24 -3.58
CA CYS A 111 1.10 -1.94 -4.85
C CYS A 111 -0.08 -0.98 -4.71
N SER A 112 -0.65 -0.77 -3.52
CA SER A 112 -1.81 0.10 -3.31
C SER A 112 -3.09 -0.38 -4.04
N HIS A 113 -3.43 -1.66 -3.97
CA HIS A 113 -4.68 -2.17 -4.56
C HIS A 113 -5.94 -1.56 -3.94
N SER A 114 -5.87 -1.11 -2.69
CA SER A 114 -6.90 -0.35 -1.99
C SER A 114 -7.00 1.11 -2.44
N GLY A 115 -6.07 1.56 -3.29
CA GLY A 115 -5.99 2.92 -3.78
C GLY A 115 -5.13 3.80 -2.87
N ILE A 116 -4.16 4.49 -3.46
CA ILE A 116 -3.20 5.29 -2.69
C ILE A 116 -3.83 6.52 -2.01
N VAL A 117 -4.85 7.12 -2.61
CA VAL A 117 -5.59 8.24 -2.01
C VAL A 117 -6.40 7.74 -0.80
N ASN A 118 -7.03 6.57 -0.87
CA ASN A 118 -7.68 5.92 0.27
C ASN A 118 -6.68 5.62 1.39
N ILE A 119 -5.51 5.05 1.05
CA ILE A 119 -4.45 4.76 2.03
C ILE A 119 -4.00 6.03 2.75
N VAL A 120 -3.71 7.11 2.00
CA VAL A 120 -3.23 8.37 2.60
C VAL A 120 -4.33 9.04 3.43
N LYS A 121 -5.59 9.02 2.97
CA LYS A 121 -6.74 9.51 3.76
C LYS A 121 -6.86 8.78 5.09
N TYR A 122 -6.83 7.45 5.04
CA TYR A 122 -6.96 6.60 6.22
C TYR A 122 -5.81 6.84 7.20
N ALA A 123 -4.55 6.86 6.72
CA ALA A 123 -3.38 7.16 7.55
C ALA A 123 -3.48 8.53 8.24
N THR A 124 -3.87 9.56 7.48
CA THR A 124 -4.04 10.93 7.99
C THR A 124 -5.12 10.99 9.07
N GLU A 125 -6.24 10.32 8.83
CA GLU A 125 -7.38 10.31 9.75
C GLU A 125 -7.08 9.56 11.05
N VAL A 126 -6.46 8.38 10.96
CA VAL A 126 -6.26 7.52 12.13
C VAL A 126 -5.07 7.96 12.99
N LEU A 127 -4.02 8.52 12.37
CA LEU A 127 -2.82 8.99 13.07
C LEU A 127 -2.86 10.49 13.44
N LYS A 128 -3.93 11.19 13.01
CA LYS A 128 -4.17 12.62 13.24
C LYS A 128 -2.94 13.47 12.89
N GLU A 129 -2.36 13.21 11.73
CA GLU A 129 -1.12 13.84 11.27
C GLU A 129 -1.17 14.10 9.76
N GLN A 130 -0.60 15.22 9.32
CA GLN A 130 -0.64 15.60 7.91
C GLN A 130 0.31 14.73 7.08
N PRO A 131 -0.08 14.32 5.87
CA PRO A 131 0.80 13.55 5.01
C PRO A 131 1.88 14.46 4.41
N TYR A 132 3.10 13.93 4.34
CA TYR A 132 4.25 14.60 3.76
C TYR A 132 4.69 13.92 2.47
N ALA A 133 4.91 12.61 2.49
CA ALA A 133 5.40 11.86 1.34
C ALA A 133 4.67 10.54 1.12
N VAL A 134 4.63 10.10 -0.14
CA VAL A 134 4.20 8.76 -0.55
C VAL A 134 5.36 8.04 -1.22
N ILE A 135 5.59 6.79 -0.84
CA ILE A 135 6.61 5.91 -1.41
C ILE A 135 5.97 4.59 -1.81
N GLY A 136 6.22 4.09 -3.03
CA GLY A 136 5.81 2.74 -3.42
C GLY A 136 5.23 2.59 -4.83
N GLY A 137 4.57 1.46 -5.06
CA GLY A 137 3.78 1.19 -6.25
C GLY A 137 2.31 1.62 -6.05
N LEU A 138 1.72 2.23 -7.08
CA LEU A 138 0.37 2.81 -7.01
C LEU A 138 -0.68 2.06 -7.83
N HIS A 139 -0.29 0.96 -8.50
CA HIS A 139 -1.14 0.13 -9.37
C HIS A 139 -1.92 0.92 -10.44
N LEU A 140 -1.23 1.86 -11.10
CA LEU A 140 -1.80 2.74 -12.13
C LEU A 140 -1.41 2.34 -13.57
N ILE A 141 -0.66 1.24 -13.76
CA ILE A 141 -0.16 0.85 -15.08
C ILE A 141 -1.26 0.62 -16.12
N SER A 142 -2.42 0.12 -15.68
CA SER A 142 -3.60 -0.12 -16.52
C SER A 142 -4.72 0.91 -16.29
N ALA A 143 -4.45 1.98 -15.53
CA ALA A 143 -5.42 3.01 -15.24
C ALA A 143 -5.66 3.92 -16.47
N ASN A 144 -6.89 4.39 -16.64
CA ASN A 144 -7.21 5.40 -17.64
C ASN A 144 -6.72 6.80 -17.20
N GLU A 145 -6.68 7.76 -18.13
CA GLU A 145 -6.20 9.13 -17.85
C GLU A 145 -6.99 9.82 -16.74
N GLU A 146 -8.31 9.60 -16.66
CA GLU A 146 -9.14 10.20 -15.62
C GLU A 146 -8.75 9.69 -14.24
N ARG A 147 -8.57 8.38 -14.08
CA ARG A 147 -8.13 7.72 -12.84
C ARG A 147 -6.76 8.23 -12.42
N ILE A 148 -5.81 8.35 -13.35
CA ILE A 148 -4.48 8.92 -13.09
C ILE A 148 -4.62 10.36 -12.60
N ARG A 149 -5.34 11.21 -13.34
CA ARG A 149 -5.55 12.62 -12.98
C ARG A 149 -6.20 12.78 -11.61
N LYS A 150 -7.26 12.02 -11.32
CA LYS A 150 -7.94 12.03 -10.00
C LYS A 150 -7.00 11.58 -8.88
N THR A 151 -6.14 10.60 -9.12
CA THR A 151 -5.14 10.12 -8.14
C THR A 151 -4.09 11.18 -7.84
N VAL A 152 -3.47 11.75 -8.87
CA VAL A 152 -2.43 12.79 -8.71
C VAL A 152 -2.99 14.02 -7.98
N ASN A 153 -4.17 14.50 -8.39
CA ASN A 153 -4.82 15.64 -7.75
C ASN A 153 -5.34 15.30 -6.34
N GLY A 154 -5.79 14.05 -6.11
CA GLY A 154 -6.21 13.57 -4.81
C GLY A 154 -5.07 13.63 -3.80
N LEU A 155 -3.89 13.12 -4.15
CA LEU A 155 -2.71 13.21 -3.29
C LEU A 155 -2.28 14.67 -3.06
N LYS A 156 -2.30 15.50 -4.10
CA LYS A 156 -1.97 16.93 -3.98
C LYS A 156 -2.93 17.65 -3.05
N GLY A 157 -4.23 17.38 -3.18
CA GLY A 157 -5.30 17.96 -2.36
C GLY A 157 -5.25 17.53 -0.89
N LEU A 158 -4.74 16.33 -0.61
CA LEU A 158 -4.48 15.86 0.76
C LEU A 158 -3.24 16.49 1.41
N GLY A 159 -2.47 17.30 0.68
CA GLY A 159 -1.27 17.95 1.19
C GLY A 159 0.02 17.16 1.03
N VAL A 160 0.00 16.02 0.32
CA VAL A 160 1.22 15.25 0.01
C VAL A 160 2.18 16.16 -0.76
N ARG A 161 3.39 16.34 -0.23
CA ARG A 161 4.40 17.25 -0.76
C ARG A 161 5.35 16.55 -1.71
N GLU A 162 5.74 15.31 -1.42
CA GLU A 162 6.71 14.55 -2.20
C GLU A 162 6.17 13.16 -2.58
N VAL A 163 6.50 12.71 -3.80
CA VAL A 163 6.04 11.41 -4.32
C VAL A 163 7.21 10.62 -4.91
N TYR A 164 7.37 9.40 -4.43
CA TYR A 164 8.45 8.49 -4.78
C TYR A 164 7.85 7.19 -5.30
N VAL A 165 7.61 7.11 -6.61
CA VAL A 165 6.76 6.05 -7.18
C VAL A 165 7.49 5.20 -8.22
N GLY A 166 7.08 3.94 -8.36
CA GLY A 166 7.64 3.00 -9.34
C GLY A 166 6.86 1.70 -9.38
N HIS A 167 7.53 0.58 -9.71
CA HIS A 167 6.93 -0.75 -9.76
C HIS A 167 5.70 -0.83 -10.69
N CYS A 168 4.50 -0.97 -10.13
CA CYS A 168 3.22 -1.10 -10.84
C CYS A 168 2.55 0.25 -11.19
N THR A 169 3.23 1.38 -10.98
CA THR A 169 2.70 2.72 -11.28
C THR A 169 2.57 2.97 -12.79
N GLY A 170 3.58 2.62 -13.58
CA GLY A 170 3.57 2.74 -15.05
C GLY A 170 3.87 4.16 -15.58
N LEU A 171 4.41 4.23 -16.80
CA LEU A 171 4.96 5.46 -17.39
C LEU A 171 3.96 6.61 -17.52
N ARG A 172 2.71 6.33 -17.87
CA ARG A 172 1.66 7.37 -18.01
C ARG A 172 1.36 8.05 -16.68
N ALA A 173 1.27 7.27 -15.62
CA ALA A 173 1.06 7.80 -14.29
C ALA A 173 2.30 8.54 -13.76
N GLU A 174 3.50 7.98 -13.96
CA GLU A 174 4.77 8.65 -13.65
C GLU A 174 4.86 10.04 -14.30
N TYR A 175 4.46 10.15 -15.58
CA TYR A 175 4.39 11.43 -16.27
C TYR A 175 3.33 12.38 -15.66
N GLY A 176 2.15 11.86 -15.31
CA GLY A 176 1.12 12.63 -14.61
C GLY A 176 1.61 13.23 -13.28
N PHE A 177 2.33 12.43 -12.49
CA PHE A 177 2.97 12.90 -11.26
C PHE A 177 4.06 13.94 -11.53
N LEU A 178 4.95 13.70 -12.49
CA LEU A 178 6.00 14.65 -12.86
C LEU A 178 5.42 16.02 -13.22
N ARG A 179 4.30 16.06 -13.97
CA ARG A 179 3.65 17.32 -14.36
C ARG A 179 3.10 18.13 -13.18
N VAL A 180 2.61 17.47 -12.13
CA VAL A 180 1.97 18.15 -10.98
C VAL A 180 2.93 18.41 -9.83
N TYR A 181 3.89 17.50 -9.62
CA TYR A 181 4.85 17.56 -8.51
C TYR A 181 6.21 18.15 -8.91
N GLY A 182 6.56 18.17 -10.20
CA GLY A 182 7.82 18.74 -10.67
C GLY A 182 9.04 18.10 -10.01
N ASP A 183 9.86 18.91 -9.35
CA ASP A 183 11.06 18.50 -8.61
C ASP A 183 10.75 17.64 -7.36
N LYS A 184 9.50 17.61 -6.91
CA LYS A 184 9.02 16.80 -5.78
C LYS A 184 8.55 15.39 -6.17
N PHE A 185 8.66 15.05 -7.46
CA PHE A 185 8.50 13.68 -7.94
C PHE A 185 9.86 13.02 -8.15
N ARG A 186 9.99 11.76 -7.73
CA ARG A 186 11.11 10.89 -8.11
C ARG A 186 10.64 9.49 -8.44
N LYS A 187 11.24 8.89 -9.46
CA LYS A 187 11.05 7.47 -9.78
C LYS A 187 11.94 6.62 -8.88
N ILE A 188 11.36 5.64 -8.19
CA ILE A 188 12.13 4.67 -7.39
C ILE A 188 12.73 3.58 -8.29
N HIS A 189 13.92 3.11 -7.93
CA HIS A 189 14.63 2.02 -8.60
C HIS A 189 15.48 1.24 -7.59
N SER A 190 16.04 0.09 -7.98
CA SER A 190 16.97 -0.66 -7.13
C SER A 190 18.17 0.22 -6.71
N GLY A 191 18.50 0.20 -5.41
CA GLY A 191 19.57 1.04 -4.85
C GLY A 191 19.17 2.50 -4.58
N PHE A 192 17.92 2.88 -4.85
CA PHE A 192 17.44 4.22 -4.56
C PHE A 192 17.42 4.50 -3.04
N ARG A 193 17.91 5.69 -2.65
CA ARG A 193 17.98 6.13 -1.25
C ARG A 193 17.34 7.51 -1.14
N ILE A 194 16.52 7.69 -0.11
CA ILE A 194 15.87 8.97 0.22
C ILE A 194 16.33 9.37 1.61
N LYS A 195 16.56 10.67 1.81
CA LYS A 195 16.78 11.26 3.13
C LYS A 195 15.77 12.37 3.33
N PHE A 196 15.08 12.33 4.46
CA PHE A 196 14.22 13.41 4.91
C PHE A 196 14.96 14.21 5.98
N TYR A 197 14.94 15.53 5.88
CA TYR A 197 15.59 16.42 6.82
C TYR A 197 14.53 17.10 7.68
N VAL A 198 14.70 17.02 9.00
CA VAL A 198 13.81 17.68 9.96
C VAL A 198 14.50 18.95 10.44
N LYS A 199 13.75 20.05 10.59
CA LYS A 199 14.35 21.29 11.12
C LYS A 199 14.91 21.03 12.52
N GLY A 200 16.21 21.25 12.70
CA GLY A 200 16.90 21.02 13.98
C GLY A 200 17.56 19.64 14.14
N SER A 201 17.65 18.85 13.05
CA SER A 201 18.50 17.65 12.96
C SER A 201 19.89 17.93 12.37
#